data_AF-A0A137Q2T1-F1
#
_entry.id   AF-A0A137Q2T1-F1
#
_cell.length_a   1.000
_cell.length_b   1.000
_cell.length_c   1.000
_cell.angle_alpha   90.00
_cell.angle_beta   90.00
_cell.angle_gamma   90.00
#
_symmetry.space_group_name_H-M   'P 1'
#
loop_
_entity.id
_entity.type
_entity.pdbx_description
1 polymer ?
#
loop_
_entity_poly.entity_id
_entity_poly.type
_entity_poly.pdbx_seq_one_letter_code
_entity_poly.pdbx_strand_id
1 'polypeptide(L)'
;MLSRLTAGAFKKAAGLGAARSTVFSGFRTASARLASTKASPSAFETLANSRAAFASVSLFTVGSIAWYTHLYGSLPFIGEVHASHLSDEGLHPAAYPWSHKGLFDSFDHASIRRGYQVYREVCAACHSLDRIAWRNLVGVSHTVDEVRVMAEEVEYTDGPDADGEMFQRPGKLADYMPAPYPNEEAARAGNSGALPPDLSLIIKARHGGADYVFSLLTGYMDPPAGVEIREGMNYNPYFPGGAISMARLLFDGLVEYEDGTPATTSQMAKDVVTFLSWARA
;
A
#
# COMPACT_ATOMS: atom_id res chain seq x y z
N MET A 1 45.20 -28.65 -12.15
CA MET A 1 45.92 -28.70 -10.86
C MET A 1 44.86 -28.49 -9.78
N LEU A 2 44.33 -29.53 -9.13
CA LEU A 2 44.86 -30.18 -7.90
C LEU A 2 45.25 -29.09 -6.87
N SER A 3 44.74 -28.99 -5.65
CA SER A 3 44.18 -29.97 -4.70
C SER A 3 43.54 -29.20 -3.53
N ARG A 4 42.35 -29.58 -3.04
CA ARG A 4 42.06 -30.37 -1.81
C ARG A 4 42.38 -29.70 -0.46
N LEU A 5 41.30 -29.49 0.31
CA LEU A 5 41.02 -29.90 1.71
C LEU A 5 42.06 -29.61 2.81
N THR A 6 41.60 -29.17 3.98
CA THR A 6 41.43 -30.07 5.15
C THR A 6 40.62 -29.44 6.27
N ALA A 7 39.66 -30.22 6.79
CA ALA A 7 39.10 -30.09 8.11
C ALA A 7 40.03 -30.72 9.17
N GLY A 8 39.98 -30.18 10.38
CA GLY A 8 40.60 -30.72 11.60
C GLY A 8 41.18 -29.58 12.45
N ALA A 9 41.16 -29.59 13.77
CA ALA A 9 40.62 -30.51 14.75
C ALA A 9 40.80 -29.83 16.12
N PHE A 10 39.76 -29.92 16.96
CA PHE A 10 39.84 -30.18 18.41
C PHE A 10 40.61 -29.27 19.41
N LYS A 11 39.82 -28.89 20.43
CA LYS A 11 40.06 -29.01 21.89
C LYS A 11 40.82 -27.90 22.65
N LYS A 12 40.06 -27.40 23.64
CA LYS A 12 40.32 -27.34 25.10
C LYS A 12 40.76 -26.02 25.73
N ALA A 13 40.02 -25.73 26.81
CA ALA A 13 40.45 -25.30 28.13
C ALA A 13 40.60 -23.79 28.41
N ALA A 14 39.62 -23.31 29.18
CA ALA A 14 39.78 -22.74 30.52
C ALA A 14 40.87 -21.69 30.76
N GLY A 15 40.43 -20.54 31.29
CA GLY A 15 41.00 -20.08 32.55
C GLY A 15 41.41 -18.62 32.62
N LEU A 16 40.74 -17.91 33.54
CA LEU A 16 41.25 -16.93 34.50
C LEU A 16 41.95 -15.66 34.00
N GLY A 17 41.58 -14.53 34.62
CA GLY A 17 42.54 -13.44 34.80
C GLY A 17 41.95 -12.09 35.12
N ALA A 18 41.37 -11.94 36.32
CA ALA A 18 41.12 -10.63 36.92
C ALA A 18 42.46 -9.94 37.25
N ALA A 19 42.59 -8.65 36.89
CA ALA A 19 43.72 -7.81 37.27
C ALA A 19 43.40 -7.06 38.58
N ARG A 20 44.30 -7.25 39.54
CA ARG A 20 44.35 -6.63 40.87
C ARG A 20 44.80 -5.16 40.77
N SER A 21 44.36 -4.35 41.73
CA SER A 21 45.27 -3.38 42.35
C SER A 21 45.21 -3.49 43.87
N THR A 22 46.40 -3.49 44.44
CA THR A 22 46.79 -3.75 45.83
C THR A 22 47.03 -2.45 46.57
N VAL A 23 46.66 -2.36 47.85
CA VAL A 23 47.51 -1.69 48.86
C VAL A 23 47.41 -2.43 50.21
N PHE A 24 48.60 -2.71 50.74
CA PHE A 24 48.97 -3.23 52.06
C PHE A 24 48.24 -2.53 53.23
N SER A 25 47.99 -3.13 54.40
CA SER A 25 49.04 -3.49 55.36
C SER A 25 48.43 -4.13 56.62
N GLY A 26 49.12 -5.13 57.19
CA GLY A 26 49.30 -5.25 58.65
C GLY A 26 48.41 -6.24 59.41
N PHE A 27 49.03 -7.35 59.83
CA PHE A 27 48.52 -8.31 60.82
C PHE A 27 48.34 -7.71 62.22
N ARG A 28 47.26 -8.10 62.92
CA ARG A 28 47.27 -8.63 64.30
C ARG A 28 45.89 -9.17 64.69
N THR A 29 45.92 -10.37 65.27
CA THR A 29 44.79 -11.17 65.78
C THR A 29 44.09 -10.53 66.98
N ALA A 30 42.77 -10.44 66.95
CA ALA A 30 41.93 -10.30 68.13
C ALA A 30 40.69 -11.20 67.99
N SER A 31 40.53 -12.16 68.91
CA SER A 31 39.28 -12.91 69.06
C SER A 31 38.17 -11.95 69.49
N ALA A 32 37.09 -11.86 68.72
CA ALA A 32 35.83 -11.29 69.16
C ALA A 32 34.73 -12.34 68.99
N ARG A 33 34.03 -12.60 70.10
CA ARG A 33 33.02 -13.64 70.30
C ARG A 33 31.86 -13.45 69.32
N LEU A 34 31.46 -14.51 68.62
CA LEU A 34 30.29 -14.54 67.77
C LEU A 34 29.02 -14.51 68.64
N ALA A 35 28.40 -13.33 68.76
CA ALA A 35 27.06 -13.20 69.30
C ALA A 35 26.05 -13.35 68.15
N SER A 36 25.36 -14.49 68.12
CA SER A 36 24.22 -14.77 67.26
C SER A 36 23.14 -13.70 67.41
N THR A 37 22.76 -13.06 66.31
CA THR A 37 21.42 -12.49 66.14
C THR A 37 20.68 -13.31 65.10
N LYS A 38 19.71 -14.10 65.54
CA LYS A 38 18.70 -14.68 64.65
C LYS A 38 17.88 -13.51 64.11
N ALA A 39 18.17 -13.07 62.89
CA ALA A 39 17.25 -12.21 62.16
C ALA A 39 16.08 -13.08 61.71
N SER A 40 14.88 -12.82 62.23
CA SER A 40 13.65 -13.38 61.66
C SER A 40 13.53 -12.88 60.22
N PRO A 41 13.27 -13.76 59.23
CA PRO A 41 13.10 -13.31 57.85
C PRO A 41 11.98 -12.30 57.78
N SER A 42 12.15 -11.26 56.96
CA SER A 42 11.10 -10.28 56.76
C SER A 42 9.84 -10.99 56.21
N ALA A 43 8.65 -10.49 56.57
CA ALA A 43 7.40 -11.07 56.07
C ALA A 43 7.36 -11.11 54.53
N PHE A 44 8.04 -10.14 53.89
CA PHE A 44 8.22 -10.08 52.44
C PHE A 44 9.12 -11.20 51.90
N GLU A 45 10.25 -11.52 52.52
CA GLU A 45 11.10 -12.67 52.10
C GLU A 45 10.40 -14.02 52.32
N THR A 46 9.59 -14.13 53.38
CA THR A 46 8.83 -15.35 53.66
C THR A 46 7.71 -15.53 52.62
N LEU A 47 7.05 -14.44 52.22
CA LEU A 47 6.06 -14.45 51.15
C LEU A 47 6.71 -14.71 49.78
N ALA A 48 7.85 -14.09 49.49
CA ALA A 48 8.58 -14.22 48.23
C ALA A 48 9.21 -15.61 48.04
N ASN A 49 9.47 -16.36 49.10
CA ASN A 49 9.99 -17.73 49.03
C ASN A 49 8.92 -18.80 49.31
N SER A 50 7.67 -18.40 49.56
CA SER A 50 6.59 -19.34 49.86
C SER A 50 5.98 -19.91 48.59
N ARG A 51 6.08 -21.24 48.43
CA ARG A 51 5.41 -21.99 47.36
C ARG A 51 3.89 -21.81 47.39
N ALA A 52 3.31 -21.58 48.58
CA ALA A 52 1.89 -21.30 48.73
C ALA A 52 1.51 -19.89 48.23
N ALA A 53 2.39 -18.90 48.43
CA ALA A 53 2.18 -17.55 47.89
C ALA A 53 2.21 -17.56 46.36
N PHE A 54 3.19 -18.22 45.75
CA PHE A 54 3.23 -18.39 44.30
C PHE A 54 2.00 -19.12 43.76
N ALA A 55 1.58 -20.21 44.40
CA ALA A 55 0.36 -20.93 44.01
C ALA A 55 -0.88 -20.04 44.08
N SER A 56 -1.02 -19.22 45.12
CA SER A 56 -2.15 -18.31 45.27
C SER A 56 -2.18 -17.23 44.17
N VAL A 57 -1.04 -16.61 43.87
CA VAL A 57 -0.93 -15.58 42.83
C VAL A 57 -1.22 -16.17 41.45
N SER A 58 -0.73 -17.38 41.17
CA SER A 58 -1.05 -18.09 39.91
C SER A 58 -2.54 -18.42 39.79
N LEU A 59 -3.19 -18.86 40.88
CA LEU A 59 -4.62 -19.15 40.85
C LEU A 59 -5.47 -17.88 40.68
N PHE A 60 -5.10 -16.79 41.33
CA PHE A 60 -5.79 -15.51 41.15
C PHE A 60 -5.64 -14.97 39.73
N THR A 61 -4.43 -15.01 39.16
CA THR A 61 -4.20 -14.55 37.78
C THR A 61 -4.95 -15.40 36.77
N VAL A 62 -4.88 -16.73 36.85
CA VAL A 62 -5.65 -17.62 35.97
C VAL A 62 -7.15 -17.44 36.16
N GLY A 63 -7.63 -17.30 37.39
CA GLY A 63 -9.03 -17.06 37.71
C GLY A 63 -9.55 -15.74 37.14
N SER A 64 -8.78 -14.65 37.26
CA SER A 64 -9.13 -13.35 36.69
C SER A 64 -9.17 -13.39 35.16
N ILE A 65 -8.25 -14.11 34.53
CA ILE A 65 -8.23 -14.31 33.07
C ILE A 65 -9.47 -15.10 32.64
N ALA A 66 -9.75 -16.22 33.32
CA ALA A 66 -10.91 -17.05 33.02
C ALA A 66 -12.23 -16.28 33.21
N TRP A 67 -12.34 -15.49 34.29
CA TRP A 67 -13.49 -14.64 34.55
C TRP A 67 -13.67 -13.57 33.47
N TYR A 68 -12.58 -12.89 33.08
CA TYR A 68 -12.61 -11.91 32.00
C TYR A 68 -13.03 -12.55 30.67
N THR A 69 -12.47 -13.71 30.32
CA THR A 69 -12.86 -14.43 29.10
C THR A 69 -14.31 -14.88 29.13
N HIS A 70 -14.84 -15.24 30.30
CA HIS A 70 -16.24 -15.62 30.43
C HIS A 70 -17.18 -14.43 30.22
N LEU A 71 -16.81 -13.24 30.68
CA LEU A 71 -17.59 -12.02 30.55
C LEU A 71 -17.52 -11.38 29.16
N TYR A 72 -16.33 -11.38 28.55
CA TYR A 72 -16.06 -10.61 27.33
C TYR A 72 -15.79 -11.47 26.09
N GLY A 73 -15.79 -12.80 26.24
CA GLY A 73 -15.58 -13.74 25.13
C GLY A 73 -14.17 -13.74 24.52
N SER A 74 -13.29 -12.84 24.96
CA SER A 74 -11.93 -12.67 24.45
C SER A 74 -10.90 -12.66 25.58
N LEU A 75 -9.67 -13.13 25.27
CA LEU A 75 -8.55 -13.07 26.21
C LEU A 75 -7.99 -11.64 26.24
N PRO A 76 -7.71 -11.05 27.41
CA PRO A 76 -7.34 -9.64 27.53
C PRO A 76 -5.97 -9.28 26.91
N PHE A 77 -5.24 -10.27 26.38
CA PHE A 77 -3.89 -10.14 25.81
C PHE A 77 -3.76 -10.70 24.40
N ILE A 78 -4.82 -11.33 23.88
CA ILE A 78 -4.85 -11.83 22.51
C ILE A 78 -5.85 -10.93 21.80
N GLY A 79 -5.36 -10.05 20.93
CA GLY A 79 -6.23 -9.21 20.12
C GLY A 79 -7.27 -10.06 19.39
N GLU A 80 -8.46 -9.50 19.22
CA GLU A 80 -9.58 -10.13 18.52
C GLU A 80 -9.13 -10.55 17.11
N VAL A 81 -8.95 -11.86 16.91
CA VAL A 81 -8.57 -12.42 15.60
C VAL A 81 -9.78 -12.34 14.68
N HIS A 82 -9.83 -11.26 13.89
CA HIS A 82 -10.73 -11.18 12.76
C HIS A 82 -10.23 -12.18 11.71
N ALA A 83 -11.03 -13.18 11.39
CA ALA A 83 -10.75 -14.01 10.23
C ALA A 83 -10.98 -13.14 8.99
N SER A 84 -9.91 -12.62 8.40
CA SER A 84 -9.96 -11.92 7.11
C SER A 84 -10.56 -12.86 6.07
N HIS A 85 -11.74 -12.53 5.56
CA HIS A 85 -12.33 -13.31 4.48
C HIS A 85 -11.59 -12.98 3.19
N LEU A 86 -11.48 -13.92 2.24
CA LEU A 86 -10.81 -13.68 0.96
C LEU A 86 -11.44 -12.51 0.18
N SER A 87 -12.71 -12.18 0.45
CA SER A 87 -13.36 -11.00 -0.11
C SER A 87 -12.76 -9.70 0.39
N ASP A 88 -12.24 -9.65 1.62
CA ASP A 88 -11.82 -8.40 2.27
C ASP A 88 -10.54 -7.84 1.63
N GLU A 89 -9.65 -8.73 1.19
CA GLU A 89 -8.40 -8.37 0.52
C GLU A 89 -8.53 -8.28 -1.02
N GLY A 90 -9.61 -8.83 -1.58
CA GLY A 90 -9.79 -8.99 -3.02
C GLY A 90 -8.92 -10.09 -3.62
N LEU A 91 -9.27 -10.54 -4.83
CA LEU A 91 -8.49 -11.53 -5.57
C LEU A 91 -7.14 -10.92 -5.99
N HIS A 92 -6.05 -11.64 -5.73
CA HIS A 92 -4.73 -11.21 -6.19
C HIS A 92 -4.66 -11.23 -7.73
N PRO A 93 -4.13 -10.18 -8.37
CA PRO A 93 -3.98 -10.14 -9.81
C PRO A 93 -2.93 -11.14 -10.30
N ALA A 94 -3.11 -11.65 -11.51
CA ALA A 94 -2.11 -12.48 -12.17
C ALA A 94 -0.88 -11.63 -12.55
N ALA A 95 0.28 -12.26 -12.61
CA ALA A 95 1.50 -11.58 -13.03
C ALA A 95 1.56 -11.48 -14.56
N TYR A 96 1.18 -10.34 -15.14
CA TYR A 96 1.20 -10.16 -16.59
C TYR A 96 2.62 -9.83 -17.10
N PRO A 97 2.97 -10.26 -18.32
CA PRO A 97 4.26 -9.97 -18.94
C PRO A 97 4.24 -8.61 -19.65
N TRP A 98 4.27 -7.51 -18.88
CA TRP A 98 4.36 -6.16 -19.43
C TRP A 98 5.65 -5.95 -20.23
N SER A 99 5.58 -5.19 -21.32
CA SER A 99 6.73 -4.88 -22.18
C SER A 99 7.84 -4.10 -21.46
N HIS A 100 7.51 -3.44 -20.34
CA HIS A 100 8.40 -2.59 -19.54
C HIS A 100 8.70 -3.21 -18.15
N LYS A 101 8.64 -4.55 -18.04
CA LYS A 101 8.82 -5.25 -16.77
C LYS A 101 10.29 -5.52 -16.43
N GLY A 102 11.13 -5.74 -17.44
CA GLY A 102 12.54 -6.02 -17.24
C GLY A 102 13.35 -4.79 -16.81
N LEU A 103 14.52 -5.03 -16.22
CA LEU A 103 15.40 -3.98 -15.69
C LEU A 103 15.94 -3.02 -16.77
N PHE A 104 16.00 -3.48 -18.02
CA PHE A 104 16.49 -2.72 -19.16
C PHE A 104 15.41 -2.45 -20.21
N ASP A 105 14.17 -2.85 -19.91
CA ASP A 105 13.06 -2.66 -20.84
C ASP A 105 12.55 -1.21 -20.73
N SER A 106 12.24 -0.62 -21.88
CA SER A 106 11.59 0.70 -21.95
C SER A 106 10.08 0.57 -22.08
N PHE A 107 9.38 1.67 -21.88
CA PHE A 107 7.97 1.73 -22.24
C PHE A 107 7.78 1.61 -23.76
N ASP A 108 6.62 1.07 -24.14
CA ASP A 108 6.12 1.10 -25.50
C ASP A 108 5.40 2.44 -25.73
N HIS A 109 6.05 3.37 -26.43
CA HIS A 109 5.52 4.72 -26.66
C HIS A 109 4.26 4.72 -27.54
N ALA A 110 4.10 3.75 -28.43
CA ALA A 110 2.87 3.61 -29.22
C ALA A 110 1.70 3.19 -28.32
N SER A 111 1.94 2.29 -27.37
CA SER A 111 0.97 1.93 -26.33
C SER A 111 0.66 3.09 -25.38
N ILE A 112 1.64 3.94 -25.03
CA ILE A 112 1.39 5.19 -24.28
C ILE A 112 0.47 6.13 -25.07
N ARG A 113 0.71 6.34 -26.37
CA ARG A 113 -0.14 7.20 -27.21
C ARG A 113 -1.58 6.71 -27.25
N ARG A 114 -1.78 5.41 -27.54
CA ARG A 114 -3.12 4.78 -27.53
C ARG A 114 -3.76 4.80 -26.15
N GLY A 115 -2.96 4.63 -25.09
CA GLY A 115 -3.43 4.69 -23.71
C GLY A 115 -3.91 6.08 -23.29
N TYR A 116 -3.24 7.14 -23.77
CA TYR A 116 -3.69 8.51 -23.58
C TYR A 116 -5.03 8.77 -24.28
N GLN A 117 -5.21 8.23 -25.50
CA GLN A 117 -6.49 8.32 -26.20
C GLN A 117 -7.63 7.69 -25.39
N VAL A 118 -7.43 6.46 -24.88
CA VAL A 118 -8.41 5.79 -24.00
C VAL A 118 -8.67 6.62 -22.73
N TYR A 119 -7.63 7.16 -22.09
CA TYR A 119 -7.80 8.04 -20.93
C TYR A 119 -8.68 9.25 -21.27
N ARG A 120 -8.40 9.95 -22.38
CA ARG A 120 -9.13 11.16 -22.77
C ARG A 120 -10.57 10.87 -23.14
N GLU A 121 -10.84 9.81 -23.88
CA GLU A 121 -12.18 9.49 -24.39
C GLU A 121 -13.07 8.77 -23.35
N VAL A 122 -12.48 8.05 -22.39
CA VAL A 122 -13.23 7.22 -21.44
C VAL A 122 -13.08 7.69 -19.99
N CYS A 123 -11.84 7.91 -19.54
CA CYS A 123 -11.55 8.10 -18.12
C CYS A 123 -11.64 9.57 -17.67
N ALA A 124 -11.27 10.51 -18.54
CA ALA A 124 -11.13 11.93 -18.23
C ALA A 124 -12.46 12.62 -17.87
N ALA A 125 -13.60 11.97 -18.13
CA ALA A 125 -14.91 12.44 -17.68
C ALA A 125 -15.10 12.33 -16.15
N CYS A 126 -14.40 11.41 -15.49
CA CYS A 126 -14.59 11.15 -14.06
C CYS A 126 -13.28 11.16 -13.25
N HIS A 127 -12.13 10.91 -13.89
CA HIS A 127 -10.85 10.82 -13.22
C HIS A 127 -9.95 12.01 -13.54
N SER A 128 -9.37 12.61 -12.50
CA SER A 128 -8.33 13.61 -12.68
C SER A 128 -6.96 12.98 -12.96
N LEU A 129 -6.06 13.80 -13.50
CA LEU A 129 -4.66 13.47 -13.74
C LEU A 129 -3.78 14.68 -13.36
N ASP A 130 -3.94 15.12 -12.12
CA ASP A 130 -3.52 16.44 -11.63
C ASP A 130 -2.00 16.67 -11.64
N ARG A 131 -1.19 15.61 -11.72
CA ARG A 131 0.28 15.72 -11.72
C ARG A 131 0.90 15.63 -13.10
N ILE A 132 0.11 15.47 -14.15
CA ILE A 132 0.58 15.43 -15.53
C ILE A 132 0.20 16.73 -16.22
N ALA A 133 1.20 17.37 -16.82
CA ALA A 133 1.01 18.53 -17.67
C ALA A 133 1.13 18.19 -19.14
N TRP A 134 0.57 19.04 -20.00
CA TRP A 134 0.62 18.87 -21.45
C TRP A 134 2.05 18.65 -21.97
N ARG A 135 3.01 19.45 -21.49
CA ARG A 135 4.45 19.32 -21.81
C ARG A 135 5.03 17.92 -21.56
N ASN A 136 4.45 17.13 -20.66
CA ASN A 136 4.96 15.79 -20.37
C ASN A 136 4.73 14.81 -21.53
N LEU A 137 3.71 15.04 -22.36
CA LEU A 137 3.43 14.20 -23.54
C LEU A 137 4.39 14.46 -24.71
N VAL A 138 4.98 15.66 -24.75
CA VAL A 138 5.83 16.13 -25.83
C VAL A 138 7.10 15.29 -25.94
N GLY A 139 7.32 14.68 -27.11
CA GLY A 139 8.48 13.82 -27.37
C GLY A 139 8.40 12.45 -26.71
N VAL A 140 7.30 12.15 -26.00
CA VAL A 140 7.00 10.82 -25.46
C VAL A 140 6.00 10.13 -26.37
N SER A 141 4.76 10.61 -26.39
CA SER A 141 3.65 10.01 -27.15
C SER A 141 3.14 10.89 -28.28
N HIS A 142 3.39 12.19 -28.20
CA HIS A 142 2.91 13.19 -29.15
C HIS A 142 3.99 14.20 -29.51
N THR A 143 3.84 14.85 -30.66
CA THR A 143 4.69 15.97 -31.07
C THR A 143 4.29 17.26 -30.36
N VAL A 144 5.15 18.29 -30.42
CA VAL A 144 4.87 19.60 -29.82
C VAL A 144 3.56 20.20 -30.38
N ASP A 145 3.37 20.11 -31.69
CA ASP A 145 2.23 20.73 -32.37
C ASP A 145 0.93 19.99 -32.07
N GLU A 146 0.96 18.65 -32.02
CA GLU A 146 -0.20 17.84 -31.58
C GLU A 146 -0.63 18.23 -30.16
N VAL A 147 0.32 18.26 -29.21
CA VAL A 147 0.00 18.60 -27.81
C VAL A 147 -0.49 20.05 -27.68
N ARG A 148 0.06 20.97 -28.48
CA ARG A 148 -0.40 22.36 -28.48
C ARG A 148 -1.87 22.44 -28.88
N VAL A 149 -2.25 21.81 -29.98
CA VAL A 149 -3.65 21.78 -30.44
C VAL A 149 -4.56 21.18 -29.37
N MET A 150 -4.17 20.05 -28.77
CA MET A 150 -4.96 19.42 -27.70
C MET A 150 -5.10 20.28 -26.44
N ALA A 151 -4.06 21.06 -26.09
CA ALA A 151 -4.12 21.96 -24.95
C ALA A 151 -5.02 23.18 -25.23
N GLU A 152 -4.99 23.71 -26.46
CA GLU A 152 -5.79 24.84 -26.90
C GLU A 152 -7.30 24.50 -26.98
N GLU A 153 -7.68 23.23 -27.08
CA GLU A 153 -9.07 22.76 -26.99
C GLU A 153 -9.69 22.93 -25.59
N VAL A 154 -8.87 23.17 -24.56
CA VAL A 154 -9.29 23.24 -23.16
C VAL A 154 -9.13 24.67 -22.64
N GLU A 155 -10.18 25.17 -21.99
CA GLU A 155 -10.19 26.49 -21.37
C GLU A 155 -9.72 26.42 -19.91
N TYR A 156 -8.83 27.33 -19.54
CA TYR A 156 -8.28 27.47 -18.18
C TYR A 156 -8.56 28.86 -17.63
N THR A 157 -8.83 28.92 -16.33
CA THR A 157 -8.92 30.19 -15.60
C THR A 157 -7.52 30.75 -15.33
N ASP A 158 -7.29 32.01 -15.68
CA ASP A 158 -6.05 32.76 -15.44
C ASP A 158 -6.38 34.17 -14.91
N GLY A 159 -5.36 34.91 -14.49
CA GLY A 159 -5.49 36.27 -13.96
C GLY A 159 -5.00 36.43 -12.52
N PRO A 160 -5.33 37.56 -11.87
CA PRO A 160 -6.25 38.60 -12.35
C PRO A 160 -5.68 39.47 -13.48
N ASP A 161 -6.55 40.09 -14.26
CA ASP A 161 -6.21 41.11 -15.25
C ASP A 161 -5.99 42.51 -14.63
N ALA A 162 -5.91 43.55 -15.47
CA ALA A 162 -5.68 44.92 -15.01
C ALA A 162 -6.84 45.51 -14.18
N ASP A 163 -8.05 44.99 -14.35
CA ASP A 163 -9.25 45.40 -13.61
C ASP A 163 -9.49 44.52 -12.36
N GLY A 164 -8.65 43.50 -12.15
CA GLY A 164 -8.73 42.60 -11.01
C GLY A 164 -9.62 41.38 -11.24
N GLU A 165 -10.06 41.13 -12.48
CA GLU A 165 -10.97 40.05 -12.84
C GLU A 165 -10.20 38.81 -13.34
N MET A 166 -10.70 37.62 -13.01
CA MET A 166 -10.18 36.36 -13.56
C MET A 166 -10.81 36.14 -14.95
N PHE A 167 -10.02 35.64 -15.90
CA PHE A 167 -10.48 35.40 -17.27
C PHE A 167 -10.18 33.99 -17.72
N GLN A 168 -10.87 33.54 -18.77
CA GLN A 168 -10.62 32.26 -19.41
C GLN A 168 -9.64 32.42 -20.58
N ARG A 169 -8.73 31.46 -20.71
CA ARG A 169 -7.81 31.38 -21.85
C ARG A 169 -7.70 29.95 -22.37
N PRO A 170 -7.34 29.78 -23.65
CA PRO A 170 -6.92 28.48 -24.15
C PRO A 170 -5.71 27.97 -23.38
N GLY A 171 -5.63 26.64 -23.25
CA GLY A 171 -4.55 25.95 -22.59
C GLY A 171 -3.21 26.13 -23.31
N LYS A 172 -2.13 26.05 -22.53
CA LYS A 172 -0.75 26.06 -23.03
C LYS A 172 -0.02 24.81 -22.53
N LEU A 173 1.12 24.49 -23.15
CA LEU A 173 1.92 23.30 -22.79
C LEU A 173 2.31 23.23 -21.30
N ALA A 174 2.38 24.38 -20.61
CA ALA A 174 2.73 24.43 -19.19
C ALA A 174 1.57 24.03 -18.25
N ASP A 175 0.33 24.01 -18.73
CA ASP A 175 -0.85 23.71 -17.90
C ASP A 175 -0.96 22.21 -17.60
N TYR A 176 -1.59 21.90 -16.47
CA TYR A 176 -1.91 20.54 -16.05
C TYR A 176 -3.17 20.04 -16.75
N MET A 177 -3.36 18.72 -16.82
CA MET A 177 -4.58 18.13 -17.38
C MET A 177 -5.82 18.69 -16.68
N PRO A 178 -6.92 18.94 -17.41
CA PRO A 178 -8.13 19.51 -16.82
C PRO A 178 -8.74 18.54 -15.81
N ALA A 179 -9.21 19.08 -14.70
CA ALA A 179 -9.97 18.30 -13.72
C ALA A 179 -11.42 18.10 -14.20
N PRO A 180 -11.99 16.89 -14.07
CA PRO A 180 -13.39 16.62 -14.45
C PRO A 180 -14.41 17.33 -13.55
N TYR A 181 -14.00 17.64 -12.31
CA TYR A 181 -14.85 18.26 -11.31
C TYR A 181 -14.12 19.44 -10.65
N PRO A 182 -14.85 20.49 -10.24
CA PRO A 182 -14.26 21.66 -9.58
C PRO A 182 -13.82 21.38 -8.13
N ASN A 183 -14.41 20.37 -7.47
CA ASN A 183 -14.11 19.99 -6.09
C ASN A 183 -14.58 18.55 -5.79
N GLU A 184 -14.20 18.03 -4.63
CA GLU A 184 -14.54 16.67 -4.19
C GLU A 184 -16.05 16.47 -3.99
N GLU A 185 -16.77 17.49 -3.51
CA GLU A 185 -18.21 17.42 -3.28
C GLU A 185 -18.97 17.25 -4.60
N ALA A 186 -18.57 17.98 -5.65
CA ALA A 186 -19.12 17.83 -6.99
C ALA A 186 -18.82 16.43 -7.56
N ALA A 187 -17.60 15.94 -7.36
CA ALA A 187 -17.21 14.60 -7.79
C ALA A 187 -18.06 13.51 -7.11
N ARG A 188 -18.29 13.62 -5.78
CA ARG A 188 -19.14 12.70 -5.02
C ARG A 188 -20.61 12.78 -5.44
N ALA A 189 -21.12 13.99 -5.65
CA ALA A 189 -22.50 14.19 -6.10
C ALA A 189 -22.74 13.55 -7.48
N GLY A 190 -21.77 13.64 -8.39
CA GLY A 190 -21.84 13.02 -9.72
C GLY A 190 -21.68 11.50 -9.74
N ASN A 191 -21.18 10.88 -8.68
CA ASN A 191 -20.80 9.45 -8.64
C ASN A 191 -21.42 8.71 -7.43
N SER A 192 -22.68 9.01 -7.10
CA SER A 192 -23.44 8.34 -6.03
C SER A 192 -22.72 8.30 -4.67
N GLY A 193 -22.01 9.38 -4.32
CA GLY A 193 -21.26 9.54 -3.07
C GLY A 193 -19.81 9.03 -3.12
N ALA A 194 -19.44 8.28 -4.15
CA ALA A 194 -18.07 7.82 -4.35
C ALA A 194 -17.20 8.94 -4.94
N LEU A 195 -15.95 9.02 -4.51
CA LEU A 195 -14.97 9.95 -5.07
C LEU A 195 -14.04 9.17 -6.01
N PRO A 196 -14.06 9.43 -7.33
CA PRO A 196 -13.07 8.88 -8.24
C PRO A 196 -11.66 9.34 -7.84
N PRO A 197 -10.69 8.43 -7.65
CA PRO A 197 -9.32 8.82 -7.31
C PRO A 197 -8.61 9.49 -8.51
N ASP A 198 -7.71 10.43 -8.21
CA ASP A 198 -6.70 10.93 -9.16
C ASP A 198 -5.85 9.75 -9.68
N LEU A 199 -5.72 9.65 -11.00
CA LEU A 199 -5.02 8.54 -11.63
C LEU A 199 -3.52 8.75 -11.78
N SER A 200 -3.01 9.95 -11.44
CA SER A 200 -1.60 10.30 -11.66
C SER A 200 -0.61 9.30 -11.05
N LEU A 201 -0.95 8.75 -9.88
CA LEU A 201 -0.10 7.82 -9.13
C LEU A 201 -0.79 6.49 -8.84
N ILE A 202 -1.92 6.18 -9.47
CA ILE A 202 -2.75 5.03 -9.10
C ILE A 202 -2.02 3.68 -9.18
N ILE A 203 -1.14 3.54 -10.18
CA ILE A 203 -0.31 2.34 -10.39
C ILE A 203 0.68 2.13 -9.23
N LYS A 204 1.17 3.21 -8.61
CA LYS A 204 2.07 3.11 -7.45
C LYS A 204 1.30 3.06 -6.12
N ALA A 205 0.08 3.60 -6.10
CA ALA A 205 -0.78 3.70 -4.92
C ALA A 205 -1.60 2.42 -4.65
N ARG A 206 -1.42 1.36 -5.42
CA ARG A 206 -2.12 0.08 -5.25
C ARG A 206 -1.15 -1.10 -5.27
N HIS A 207 -1.39 -2.08 -4.41
CA HIS A 207 -0.67 -3.34 -4.45
C HIS A 207 -0.94 -4.05 -5.78
N GLY A 208 0.08 -4.72 -6.34
CA GLY A 208 0.02 -5.31 -7.68
C GLY A 208 0.18 -4.30 -8.84
N GLY A 209 0.00 -3.01 -8.59
CA GLY A 209 0.25 -1.93 -9.55
C GLY A 209 -0.44 -2.13 -10.92
N ALA A 210 0.35 -2.26 -11.98
CA ALA A 210 -0.17 -2.43 -13.34
C ALA A 210 -1.01 -3.71 -13.48
N ASP A 211 -0.57 -4.81 -12.87
CA ASP A 211 -1.31 -6.08 -12.87
C ASP A 211 -2.69 -5.90 -12.22
N TYR A 212 -2.76 -5.17 -11.10
CA TYR A 212 -4.02 -4.90 -10.40
C TYR A 212 -4.98 -4.07 -11.25
N VAL A 213 -4.53 -2.94 -11.82
CA VAL A 213 -5.43 -2.07 -12.60
C VAL A 213 -5.92 -2.77 -13.86
N PHE A 214 -5.06 -3.56 -14.53
CA PHE A 214 -5.47 -4.36 -15.68
C PHE A 214 -6.53 -5.41 -15.31
N SER A 215 -6.29 -6.18 -14.24
CA SER A 215 -7.25 -7.15 -13.74
C SER A 215 -8.55 -6.50 -13.28
N LEU A 216 -8.49 -5.31 -12.65
CA LEU A 216 -9.67 -4.57 -12.25
C LEU A 216 -10.52 -4.17 -13.47
N LEU A 217 -9.91 -3.57 -14.49
CA LEU A 217 -10.63 -3.10 -15.68
C LEU A 217 -11.25 -4.25 -16.50
N THR A 218 -10.59 -5.41 -16.53
CA THR A 218 -11.03 -6.59 -17.31
C THR A 218 -11.81 -7.62 -16.49
N GLY A 219 -11.90 -7.44 -15.17
CA GLY A 219 -12.44 -8.43 -14.23
C GLY A 219 -13.91 -8.28 -13.84
N TYR A 220 -14.64 -7.33 -14.43
CA TYR A 220 -16.06 -7.15 -14.15
C TYR A 220 -16.88 -8.39 -14.54
N MET A 221 -17.66 -8.91 -13.60
CA MET A 221 -18.52 -10.07 -13.79
C MET A 221 -19.76 -9.99 -12.89
N ASP A 222 -20.77 -10.82 -13.16
CA ASP A 222 -21.94 -10.93 -12.30
C ASP A 222 -21.55 -11.48 -10.91
N PRO A 223 -22.20 -11.00 -9.82
CA PRO A 223 -21.91 -11.48 -8.49
C PRO A 223 -22.19 -12.99 -8.38
N PRO A 224 -21.28 -13.78 -7.78
CA PRO A 224 -21.50 -15.20 -7.58
C PRO A 224 -22.66 -15.42 -6.61
N ALA A 225 -23.25 -16.62 -6.65
CA ALA A 225 -24.39 -16.96 -5.80
C ALA A 225 -24.09 -16.69 -4.31
N GLY A 226 -24.98 -15.94 -3.66
CA GLY A 226 -24.86 -15.57 -2.24
C GLY A 226 -24.15 -14.23 -1.97
N VAL A 227 -23.63 -13.54 -2.99
CA VAL A 227 -23.08 -12.18 -2.85
C VAL A 227 -24.13 -11.16 -3.27
N GLU A 228 -24.62 -10.38 -2.31
CA GLU A 228 -25.52 -9.26 -2.58
C GLU A 228 -24.73 -7.95 -2.69
N ILE A 229 -24.89 -7.26 -3.81
CA ILE A 229 -24.28 -5.95 -4.06
C ILE A 229 -25.33 -4.87 -3.87
N ARG A 230 -24.96 -3.80 -3.17
CA ARG A 230 -25.85 -2.65 -2.93
C ARG A 230 -26.22 -2.01 -4.26
N GLU A 231 -27.42 -1.43 -4.31
CA GLU A 231 -27.90 -0.69 -5.47
C GLU A 231 -26.91 0.43 -5.84
N GLY A 232 -26.57 0.53 -7.13
CA GLY A 232 -25.58 1.48 -7.65
C GLY A 232 -24.11 1.04 -7.53
N MET A 233 -23.83 -0.14 -6.98
CA MET A 233 -22.49 -0.76 -7.00
C MET A 233 -22.44 -1.93 -7.98
N ASN A 234 -21.23 -2.29 -8.40
CA ASN A 234 -20.94 -3.39 -9.32
C ASN A 234 -20.06 -4.42 -8.63
N TYR A 235 -20.09 -5.66 -9.10
CA TYR A 235 -19.19 -6.70 -8.60
C TYR A 235 -17.88 -6.74 -9.39
N ASN A 236 -16.77 -6.78 -8.66
CA ASN A 236 -15.45 -7.05 -9.21
C ASN A 236 -14.60 -7.84 -8.20
N PRO A 237 -14.18 -9.07 -8.51
CA PRO A 237 -13.46 -9.92 -7.56
C PRO A 237 -12.10 -9.37 -7.17
N TYR A 238 -11.47 -8.52 -8.01
CA TYR A 238 -10.17 -7.92 -7.70
C TYR A 238 -10.28 -6.72 -6.75
N PHE A 239 -11.45 -6.08 -6.68
CA PHE A 239 -11.65 -4.95 -5.78
C PHE A 239 -11.81 -5.46 -4.33
N PRO A 240 -11.11 -4.88 -3.34
CA PRO A 240 -11.29 -5.23 -1.94
C PRO A 240 -12.75 -5.06 -1.50
N GLY A 241 -13.34 -6.12 -0.93
CA GLY A 241 -14.76 -6.19 -0.58
C GLY A 241 -15.69 -6.60 -1.72
N GLY A 242 -15.19 -6.75 -2.95
CA GLY A 242 -15.95 -7.20 -4.13
C GLY A 242 -16.95 -6.20 -4.71
N ALA A 243 -17.37 -5.18 -3.96
CA ALA A 243 -18.33 -4.17 -4.38
C ALA A 243 -17.64 -2.85 -4.75
N ILE A 244 -17.72 -2.44 -6.01
CA ILE A 244 -17.09 -1.21 -6.55
C ILE A 244 -18.15 -0.25 -7.10
N SER A 245 -18.04 1.04 -6.79
CA SER A 245 -18.94 2.09 -7.31
C SER A 245 -18.65 2.50 -8.76
N MET A 246 -17.57 1.99 -9.35
CA MET A 246 -17.20 2.24 -10.75
C MET A 246 -17.93 1.24 -11.65
N ALA A 247 -18.62 1.73 -12.68
CA ALA A 247 -19.21 0.89 -13.71
C ALA A 247 -18.14 0.27 -14.62
N ARG A 248 -18.49 -0.80 -15.33
CA ARG A 248 -17.65 -1.30 -16.41
C ARG A 248 -17.64 -0.27 -17.55
N LEU A 249 -16.49 0.34 -17.81
CA LEU A 249 -16.36 1.38 -18.84
C LEU A 249 -15.73 0.88 -20.14
N LEU A 250 -15.02 -0.25 -20.14
CA LEU A 250 -14.38 -0.78 -21.35
C LEU A 250 -15.22 -1.89 -21.98
N PHE A 251 -15.56 -1.66 -23.25
CA PHE A 251 -16.29 -2.57 -24.13
C PHE A 251 -15.60 -2.64 -25.49
N ASP A 252 -15.73 -3.77 -26.20
CA ASP A 252 -15.06 -3.95 -27.49
C ASP A 252 -15.56 -2.92 -28.52
N GLY A 253 -14.63 -2.25 -29.19
CA GLY A 253 -14.92 -1.24 -30.21
C GLY A 253 -15.36 0.13 -29.67
N LEU A 254 -15.16 0.41 -28.38
CA LEU A 254 -15.54 1.69 -27.77
C LEU A 254 -14.75 2.90 -28.34
N VAL A 255 -13.49 2.69 -28.68
CA VAL A 255 -12.57 3.71 -29.22
C VAL A 255 -12.06 3.23 -30.58
N GLU A 256 -11.82 4.14 -31.51
CA GLU A 256 -11.14 3.84 -32.77
C GLU A 256 -9.70 4.36 -32.71
N TYR A 257 -8.73 3.45 -32.74
CA TYR A 257 -7.32 3.84 -32.70
C TYR A 257 -6.85 4.42 -34.03
N GLU A 258 -6.08 5.49 -33.97
CA GLU A 258 -5.50 6.17 -35.15
C GLU A 258 -4.64 5.24 -36.02
N ASP A 259 -4.00 4.24 -35.42
CA ASP A 259 -3.12 3.28 -36.11
C ASP A 259 -3.83 2.03 -36.63
N GLY A 260 -5.16 1.94 -36.46
CA GLY A 260 -5.98 0.80 -36.88
C GLY A 260 -5.85 -0.45 -36.01
N THR A 261 -5.21 -0.35 -34.83
CA THR A 261 -5.18 -1.46 -33.86
C THR A 261 -6.61 -1.85 -33.46
N PRO A 262 -6.95 -3.15 -33.34
CA PRO A 262 -8.26 -3.56 -32.86
C PRO A 262 -8.49 -3.15 -31.40
N ALA A 263 -9.46 -2.25 -31.18
CA ALA A 263 -9.81 -1.74 -29.84
C ALA A 263 -10.68 -2.72 -29.05
N THR A 264 -10.12 -3.89 -28.73
CA THR A 264 -10.75 -4.82 -27.78
C THR A 264 -10.61 -4.31 -26.34
N THR A 265 -11.48 -4.78 -25.44
CA THR A 265 -11.50 -4.42 -24.02
C THR A 265 -10.13 -4.63 -23.37
N SER A 266 -9.49 -5.77 -23.63
CA SER A 266 -8.17 -6.09 -23.08
C SER A 266 -7.06 -5.26 -23.71
N GLN A 267 -7.17 -4.94 -25.01
CA GLN A 267 -6.21 -4.06 -25.68
C GLN A 267 -6.26 -2.65 -25.08
N MET A 268 -7.45 -2.06 -24.98
CA MET A 268 -7.63 -0.75 -24.34
C MET A 268 -7.16 -0.74 -22.88
N ALA A 269 -7.46 -1.78 -22.11
CA ALA A 269 -6.99 -1.93 -20.75
C ALA A 269 -5.45 -1.99 -20.67
N LYS A 270 -4.79 -2.72 -21.58
CA LYS A 270 -3.32 -2.78 -21.65
C LYS A 270 -2.72 -1.40 -21.93
N ASP A 271 -3.30 -0.65 -22.87
CA ASP A 271 -2.75 0.63 -23.29
C ASP A 271 -2.94 1.71 -22.23
N VAL A 272 -4.15 1.83 -21.65
CA VAL A 272 -4.38 2.80 -20.57
C VAL A 272 -3.52 2.48 -19.35
N VAL A 273 -3.32 1.20 -19.01
CA VAL A 273 -2.42 0.81 -17.91
C VAL A 273 -0.96 1.12 -18.23
N THR A 274 -0.54 0.97 -19.49
CA THR A 274 0.81 1.36 -19.93
C THR A 274 1.00 2.88 -19.84
N PHE A 275 0.01 3.66 -20.26
CA PHE A 275 -0.01 5.12 -20.09
C PHE A 275 0.04 5.54 -18.61
N LEU A 276 -0.79 4.96 -17.74
CA LEU A 276 -0.77 5.25 -16.31
C LEU A 276 0.52 4.79 -15.63
N SER A 277 1.15 3.72 -16.15
CA SER A 277 2.45 3.25 -15.68
C SER A 277 3.59 4.20 -16.07
N TRP A 278 3.46 4.89 -17.20
CA TRP A 278 4.33 5.99 -17.58
C TRP A 278 4.05 7.27 -16.76
N ALA A 279 2.78 7.61 -16.51
CA ALA A 279 2.41 8.82 -15.77
C ALA A 279 2.99 8.87 -14.34
N ARG A 280 3.20 7.70 -13.73
CA ARG A 280 3.84 7.61 -12.40
C ARG A 280 5.37 7.72 -12.42
N ALA A 281 6.01 7.65 -13.58
CA ALA A 281 7.46 7.54 -13.76
C ALA A 281 8.14 8.91 -13.68
#